data_AF-A0A6P0XI93-F1
#
_entry.id   AF-A0A6P0XI93-F1
#
_cell.length_a   1.000
_cell.length_b   1.000
_cell.length_c   1.000
_cell.angle_alpha   90.00
_cell.angle_beta   90.00
_cell.angle_gamma   90.00
#
_symmetry.space_group_name_H-M   'P 1'
#
loop_
_entity.id
_entity.type
_entity.pdbx_description
1 polymer ?
#
loop_
_entity_poly.entity_id
_entity_poly.type
_entity_poly.pdbx_seq_one_letter_code
_entity_poly.pdbx_strand_id
1 'polypeptide(L)'
;MKIKIQNLGVLKQAEFTLADLTIICGGNNTGKTYATYALFGFLSTWQRMLSIDIDDKIQQLLTEGVIRIEIQEYIKQTQKIVAKGCQEYTKQLPNIFAAEPEQFKKTKFDVIVDINDINLNKKFEQKISLPGAELFSLTKNDDSTELVLTLLAEQKEVKISTDTLQFIITETLKEVIFSQLFPKPFIASAERTGAAIFRKELNFARNRLFEEIGQVGYKYKINPRKLLFQAYQDYPLPVEQNVEFKRKLEKISKQRSFLYNNHPEVLNDFADIIGGEYTVTPSDQLYYVPKQGKRPPKLSMLESSSAVRSLLDIGFYLKHEAQPGDLLMVDEPELNLHPENQRRVARLFARLINLGIKVFITTHSDYIIKELNTLIMLNHDKPHLKRIAEEEGYQKEELISAEKIKVYIAEEKLMQPKGYKRKIKCPTLTLANIDPEMGIEARSFDTTIEQMNRIQEAIAWGED
;
A
#
# COMPACT_ATOMS: atom_id res chain seq x y z
N MET A 1 -1.55 13.36 4.22
CA MET A 1 -1.54 12.48 5.42
C MET A 1 -0.14 12.34 6.02
N LYS A 2 0.02 12.63 7.32
CA LYS A 2 1.27 12.48 8.11
C LYS A 2 1.12 11.37 9.16
N ILE A 3 2.11 10.51 9.26
CA ILE A 3 2.18 9.38 10.18
C ILE A 3 3.18 9.71 11.29
N LYS A 4 2.85 9.37 12.53
CA LYS A 4 3.74 9.46 13.70
C LYS A 4 3.78 8.12 14.41
N ILE A 5 4.98 7.67 14.72
CA ILE A 5 5.25 6.39 15.37
C ILE A 5 6.13 6.63 16.59
N GLN A 6 5.84 5.95 17.69
CA GLN A 6 6.69 5.92 18.89
C GLN A 6 6.82 4.50 19.41
N ASN A 7 8.04 4.10 19.78
CA ASN A 7 8.38 2.78 20.31
C ASN A 7 7.75 1.61 19.52
N LEU A 8 7.97 1.56 18.21
CA LEU A 8 7.52 0.45 17.36
C LEU A 8 8.74 -0.31 16.84
N GLY A 9 8.94 -1.53 17.34
CA GLY A 9 10.15 -2.29 17.05
C GLY A 9 11.40 -1.49 17.43
N VAL A 10 12.31 -1.34 16.47
CA VAL A 10 13.54 -0.56 16.65
C VAL A 10 13.32 0.96 16.61
N LEU A 11 12.21 1.44 16.04
CA LEU A 11 11.94 2.86 15.90
C LEU A 11 11.55 3.46 17.25
N LYS A 12 12.41 4.36 17.76
CA LYS A 12 12.11 5.05 19.01
C LYS A 12 11.04 6.12 18.80
N GLN A 13 11.19 6.91 17.76
CA GLN A 13 10.24 7.90 17.29
C GLN A 13 10.45 8.09 15.79
N ALA A 14 9.39 8.16 14.99
CA ALA A 14 9.49 8.47 13.57
C ALA A 14 8.29 9.31 13.12
N GLU A 15 8.51 10.24 12.21
CA GLU A 15 7.44 10.99 11.55
C GLU A 15 7.69 11.03 10.05
N PHE A 16 6.70 10.65 9.24
CA PHE A 16 6.80 10.70 7.79
C PHE A 16 5.45 11.04 7.16
N THR A 17 5.44 11.47 5.90
CA THR A 17 4.25 11.95 5.18
C THR A 17 4.23 11.27 3.83
N LEU A 18 3.06 10.80 3.40
CA LEU A 18 2.91 10.27 2.05
C LEU A 18 2.95 11.39 1.03
N ALA A 19 3.80 11.23 0.03
CA ALA A 19 3.80 11.96 -1.23
C ALA A 19 3.38 11.02 -2.38
N ASP A 20 3.41 11.48 -3.63
CA ASP A 20 3.11 10.64 -4.78
C ASP A 20 4.15 9.51 -4.91
N LEU A 21 5.44 9.82 -4.71
CA LEU A 21 6.48 8.84 -4.46
C LEU A 21 7.05 9.01 -3.05
N THR A 22 6.89 8.00 -2.20
CA THR A 22 7.44 7.97 -0.85
C THR A 22 8.50 6.88 -0.75
N ILE A 23 9.69 7.21 -0.29
CA ILE A 23 10.82 6.28 -0.21
C ILE A 23 11.31 6.23 1.23
N ILE A 24 11.52 5.04 1.78
CA ILE A 24 12.29 4.85 3.01
C ILE A 24 13.58 4.09 2.66
N CYS A 25 14.72 4.76 2.75
CA CYS A 25 16.03 4.16 2.49
C CYS A 25 16.85 3.98 3.76
N GLY A 26 17.81 3.08 3.76
CA GLY A 26 18.73 2.85 4.89
C GLY A 26 19.11 1.39 5.08
N GLY A 27 19.99 1.13 6.04
CA GLY A 27 20.52 -0.21 6.29
C GLY A 27 19.48 -1.21 6.82
N ASN A 28 19.89 -2.47 6.97
CA ASN A 28 19.06 -3.51 7.57
C ASN A 28 18.80 -3.20 9.05
N ASN A 29 17.66 -3.67 9.56
CA ASN A 29 17.27 -3.53 10.97
C ASN A 29 17.14 -2.08 11.48
N THR A 30 16.90 -1.12 10.58
CA THR A 30 16.75 0.32 10.92
C THR A 30 15.30 0.76 11.10
N GLY A 31 14.32 -0.13 10.89
CA GLY A 31 12.90 0.14 11.12
C GLY A 31 12.04 0.37 9.88
N LYS A 32 12.61 0.23 8.67
CA LYS A 32 11.88 0.37 7.40
C LYS A 32 10.64 -0.52 7.33
N THR A 33 10.80 -1.82 7.60
CA THR A 33 9.70 -2.80 7.61
C THR A 33 8.64 -2.46 8.66
N TYR A 34 9.04 -2.00 9.85
CA TYR A 34 8.10 -1.57 10.89
C TYR A 34 7.24 -0.38 10.45
N ALA A 35 7.84 0.65 9.86
CA ALA A 35 7.09 1.79 9.33
C ALA A 35 6.14 1.37 8.19
N THR A 36 6.62 0.53 7.28
CA THR A 36 5.87 0.02 6.12
C THR A 36 4.67 -0.81 6.55
N TYR A 37 4.87 -1.79 7.43
CA TYR A 37 3.83 -2.71 7.87
C TYR A 37 2.77 -2.01 8.73
N ALA A 38 3.17 -1.06 9.57
CA ALA A 38 2.22 -0.25 10.34
C ALA A 38 1.38 0.68 9.44
N LEU A 39 1.99 1.31 8.43
CA LEU A 39 1.23 2.09 7.45
C LEU A 39 0.25 1.20 6.68
N PHE A 40 0.73 0.09 6.12
CA PHE A 40 -0.08 -0.83 5.35
C PHE A 40 -1.25 -1.38 6.19
N GLY A 41 -0.98 -1.78 7.43
CA GLY A 41 -2.00 -2.29 8.33
C GLY A 41 -3.06 -1.25 8.67
N PHE A 42 -2.68 0.02 8.88
CA PHE A 42 -3.65 1.09 9.10
C PHE A 42 -4.52 1.30 7.85
N LEU A 43 -3.90 1.47 6.67
CA LEU A 43 -4.62 1.69 5.41
C LEU A 43 -5.51 0.50 5.02
N SER A 44 -5.13 -0.73 5.38
CA SER A 44 -5.94 -1.92 5.09
C SER A 44 -7.12 -2.10 6.06
N THR A 45 -7.15 -1.36 7.18
CA THR A 45 -8.08 -1.66 8.27
C THR A 45 -8.82 -0.44 8.83
N TRP A 46 -8.53 0.77 8.34
CA TRP A 46 -9.07 2.02 8.87
C TRP A 46 -10.61 2.02 8.96
N GLN A 47 -11.32 1.43 7.99
CA GLN A 47 -12.80 1.35 8.00
C GLN A 47 -13.32 0.71 9.29
N ARG A 48 -12.64 -0.33 9.76
CA ARG A 48 -12.98 -1.05 11.01
C ARG A 48 -12.53 -0.30 12.27
N MET A 49 -11.47 0.51 12.17
CA MET A 49 -10.86 1.21 13.31
C MET A 49 -11.52 2.55 13.59
N LEU A 50 -11.95 3.27 12.55
CA LEU A 50 -12.68 4.52 12.70
C LEU A 50 -14.10 4.22 13.17
N SER A 51 -14.65 5.07 14.05
CA SER A 51 -16.04 5.00 14.50
C SER A 51 -16.69 6.36 14.33
N ILE A 52 -17.91 6.35 13.79
CA ILE A 52 -18.79 7.52 13.70
C ILE A 52 -20.05 7.16 14.49
N ASP A 53 -20.51 8.09 15.31
CA ASP A 53 -21.71 7.94 16.12
C ASP A 53 -22.89 8.68 15.44
N ILE A 54 -24.04 7.99 15.35
CA ILE A 54 -25.25 8.46 14.67
C ILE A 54 -26.53 8.01 15.41
N ASP A 55 -26.45 7.60 16.68
CA ASP A 55 -27.54 6.91 17.39
C ASP A 55 -28.89 7.67 17.34
N ASP A 56 -28.88 8.98 17.57
CA ASP A 56 -30.10 9.80 17.63
C ASP A 56 -30.85 9.90 16.29
N LYS A 57 -30.16 9.60 15.18
CA LYS A 57 -30.63 9.80 13.80
C LYS A 57 -31.42 8.60 13.26
N ILE A 58 -31.23 7.40 13.82
CA ILE A 58 -31.84 6.15 13.29
C ILE A 58 -33.35 6.08 13.57
N GLN A 59 -33.79 6.57 14.73
CA GLN A 59 -35.21 6.62 15.08
C GLN A 59 -36.00 7.51 14.10
N GLN A 60 -35.38 8.61 13.65
CA GLN A 60 -35.96 9.50 12.67
C GLN A 60 -36.20 8.79 11.33
N LEU A 61 -35.22 8.04 10.83
CA LEU A 61 -35.35 7.27 9.59
C LEU A 61 -36.52 6.28 9.64
N LEU A 62 -36.68 5.56 10.75
CA LEU A 62 -37.76 4.59 10.92
C LEU A 62 -39.15 5.23 11.01
N THR A 63 -39.22 6.47 11.50
CA THR A 63 -40.49 7.19 11.71
C THR A 63 -40.90 7.97 10.46
N GLU A 64 -39.97 8.70 9.85
CA GLU A 64 -40.19 9.64 8.75
C GLU A 64 -39.93 9.04 7.37
N GLY A 65 -39.25 7.88 7.29
CA GLY A 65 -38.89 7.21 6.04
C GLY A 65 -37.74 7.85 5.28
N VAL A 66 -37.24 9.01 5.74
CA VAL A 66 -36.11 9.72 5.14
C VAL A 66 -35.28 10.35 6.26
N ILE A 67 -33.96 10.41 6.05
CA ILE A 67 -33.07 11.19 6.91
C ILE A 67 -32.07 11.97 6.05
N ARG A 68 -31.75 13.18 6.49
CA ARG A 68 -30.70 14.03 5.91
C ARG A 68 -29.58 14.20 6.92
N ILE A 69 -28.38 13.86 6.51
CA ILE A 69 -27.19 13.90 7.35
C ILE A 69 -26.24 14.95 6.79
N GLU A 70 -25.98 15.99 7.58
CA GLU A 70 -25.01 17.03 7.23
C GLU A 70 -23.58 16.51 7.42
N ILE A 71 -22.88 16.25 6.30
CA ILE A 71 -21.54 15.65 6.30
C ILE A 71 -20.52 16.61 6.92
N GLN A 72 -20.73 17.92 6.79
CA GLN A 72 -19.81 18.94 7.30
C GLN A 72 -19.63 18.88 8.83
N GLU A 73 -20.64 18.39 9.57
CA GLU A 73 -20.55 18.18 11.01
C GLU A 73 -19.49 17.13 11.38
N TYR A 74 -19.41 16.05 10.60
CA TYR A 74 -18.46 14.96 10.80
C TYR A 74 -17.06 15.34 10.30
N ILE A 75 -16.97 16.13 9.24
CA ILE A 75 -15.70 16.68 8.73
C ILE A 75 -14.99 17.52 9.80
N LYS A 76 -15.73 18.35 10.55
CA LYS A 76 -15.17 19.12 11.67
C LYS A 76 -14.58 18.22 12.77
N GLN A 77 -15.05 16.98 12.88
CA GLN A 77 -14.61 16.01 13.87
C GLN A 77 -13.56 15.01 13.33
N THR A 78 -13.18 15.10 12.04
CA THR A 78 -12.24 14.18 11.37
C THR A 78 -11.00 13.89 12.20
N GLN A 79 -10.31 14.93 12.72
CA GLN A 79 -9.10 14.71 13.50
C GLN A 79 -9.35 13.92 14.79
N LYS A 80 -10.49 14.15 15.47
CA LYS A 80 -10.88 13.41 16.68
C LYS A 80 -11.21 11.96 16.35
N ILE A 81 -11.94 11.72 15.26
CA ILE A 81 -12.31 10.38 14.78
C ILE A 81 -11.05 9.59 14.43
N VAL A 82 -10.13 10.17 13.65
CA VAL A 82 -8.86 9.55 13.28
C VAL A 82 -8.00 9.28 14.50
N ALA A 83 -7.88 10.23 15.44
CA ALA A 83 -7.10 10.03 16.66
C ALA A 83 -7.64 8.87 17.52
N LYS A 84 -8.97 8.76 17.68
CA LYS A 84 -9.59 7.63 18.38
C LYS A 84 -9.35 6.31 17.63
N GLY A 85 -9.50 6.30 16.31
CA GLY A 85 -9.25 5.12 15.50
C GLY A 85 -7.78 4.68 15.51
N CYS A 86 -6.83 5.61 15.60
CA CYS A 86 -5.42 5.32 15.80
C CYS A 86 -5.12 4.63 17.14
N GLN A 87 -5.85 4.98 18.21
CA GLN A 87 -5.76 4.30 19.49
C GLN A 87 -6.25 2.84 19.40
N GLU A 88 -7.38 2.61 18.71
CA GLU A 88 -7.87 1.24 18.48
C GLU A 88 -6.93 0.44 17.57
N TYR A 89 -6.42 1.08 16.50
CA TYR A 89 -5.45 0.47 15.60
C TYR A 89 -4.15 0.08 16.33
N THR A 90 -3.66 0.91 17.26
CA THR A 90 -2.46 0.59 18.05
C THR A 90 -2.62 -0.72 18.84
N LYS A 91 -3.83 -1.04 19.33
CA LYS A 91 -4.12 -2.31 20.01
C LYS A 91 -4.11 -3.51 19.06
N GLN A 92 -4.29 -3.29 17.75
CA GLN A 92 -4.30 -4.33 16.73
C GLN A 92 -2.91 -4.61 16.16
N LEU A 93 -1.90 -3.79 16.44
CA LEU A 93 -0.53 -3.99 15.96
C LEU A 93 0.03 -5.40 16.22
N PRO A 94 -0.20 -6.06 17.37
CA PRO A 94 0.25 -7.44 17.57
C PRO A 94 -0.25 -8.40 16.48
N ASN A 95 -1.51 -8.24 16.06
CA ASN A 95 -2.11 -9.03 14.98
C ASN A 95 -1.54 -8.63 13.60
N ILE A 96 -1.31 -7.33 13.36
CA ILE A 96 -0.73 -6.85 12.10
C ILE A 96 0.68 -7.40 11.89
N PHE A 97 1.46 -7.54 12.97
CA PHE A 97 2.84 -7.99 12.93
C PHE A 97 3.02 -9.48 13.21
N ALA A 98 1.94 -10.22 13.54
CA ALA A 98 2.02 -11.59 14.03
C ALA A 98 3.07 -11.74 15.16
N ALA A 99 2.98 -10.86 16.15
CA ALA A 99 3.99 -10.73 17.20
C ALA A 99 3.36 -10.57 18.59
N GLU A 100 4.15 -10.89 19.61
CA GLU A 100 3.70 -10.88 21.01
C GLU A 100 3.19 -9.48 21.44
N PRO A 101 1.99 -9.39 22.05
CA PRO A 101 1.41 -8.12 22.49
C PRO A 101 2.29 -7.29 23.42
N GLU A 102 3.15 -7.95 24.20
CA GLU A 102 4.10 -7.31 25.12
C GLU A 102 5.00 -6.29 24.42
N GLN A 103 5.40 -6.59 23.18
CA GLN A 103 6.29 -5.75 22.39
C GLN A 103 5.66 -4.38 22.04
N PHE A 104 4.33 -4.28 22.08
CA PHE A 104 3.58 -3.10 21.64
C PHE A 104 3.01 -2.25 22.79
N LYS A 105 3.21 -2.64 24.05
CA LYS A 105 2.64 -1.93 25.22
C LYS A 105 2.98 -0.44 25.30
N LYS A 106 4.16 -0.05 24.80
CA LYS A 106 4.65 1.34 24.80
C LYS A 106 4.50 2.00 23.43
N THR A 107 3.97 1.29 22.46
CA THR A 107 3.83 1.77 21.09
C THR A 107 2.72 2.82 21.01
N LYS A 108 2.93 3.84 20.18
CA LYS A 108 1.88 4.75 19.73
C LYS A 108 1.99 4.91 18.24
N PHE A 109 0.84 4.83 17.57
CA PHE A 109 0.70 5.09 16.15
C PHE A 109 -0.39 6.15 15.99
N ASP A 110 -0.05 7.28 15.36
CA ASP A 110 -0.98 8.38 15.11
C ASP A 110 -0.93 8.78 13.64
N VAL A 111 -2.10 9.15 13.10
CA VAL A 111 -2.25 9.69 11.75
C VAL A 111 -2.86 11.07 11.85
N ILE A 112 -2.27 12.01 11.12
CA ILE A 112 -2.75 13.38 10.99
C ILE A 112 -3.13 13.61 9.53
N VAL A 113 -4.36 14.03 9.32
CA VAL A 113 -4.93 14.35 8.01
C VAL A 113 -5.25 15.84 7.94
N ASP A 114 -5.15 16.39 6.73
CA ASP A 114 -5.65 17.73 6.46
C ASP A 114 -7.14 17.62 6.09
N ILE A 115 -7.97 18.45 6.70
CA ILE A 115 -9.41 18.47 6.44
C ILE A 115 -9.69 19.06 5.06
N ASN A 116 -8.80 19.92 4.56
CA ASN A 116 -8.93 20.52 3.23
C ASN A 116 -8.75 19.52 2.08
N ASP A 117 -8.17 18.34 2.37
CA ASP A 117 -8.03 17.25 1.40
C ASP A 117 -9.38 16.52 1.14
N ILE A 118 -10.44 16.81 1.91
CA ILE A 118 -11.76 16.18 1.77
C ILE A 118 -12.60 16.99 0.76
N ASN A 119 -12.86 16.39 -0.41
CA ASN A 119 -13.67 17.02 -1.45
C ASN A 119 -15.09 16.44 -1.49
N LEU A 120 -16.10 17.27 -1.19
CA LEU A 120 -17.51 16.89 -1.23
C LEU A 120 -18.19 17.16 -2.59
N ASN A 121 -17.48 17.44 -3.66
CA ASN A 121 -18.14 17.80 -4.93
C ASN A 121 -18.62 16.57 -5.71
N LYS A 122 -18.14 15.37 -5.37
CA LYS A 122 -18.50 14.14 -6.08
C LYS A 122 -19.89 13.65 -5.65
N LYS A 123 -20.73 13.33 -6.64
CA LYS A 123 -21.94 12.51 -6.42
C LYS A 123 -21.59 11.17 -5.78
N PHE A 124 -22.43 10.73 -4.85
CA PHE A 124 -22.43 9.38 -4.30
C PHE A 124 -23.85 8.81 -4.37
N GLU A 125 -23.97 7.55 -4.80
CA GLU A 125 -25.26 6.86 -4.85
C GLU A 125 -25.04 5.37 -4.57
N GLN A 126 -25.76 4.86 -3.58
CA GLN A 126 -25.76 3.45 -3.22
C GLN A 126 -27.19 2.99 -2.95
N LYS A 127 -27.61 1.92 -3.61
CA LYS A 127 -28.88 1.26 -3.36
C LYS A 127 -28.64 -0.07 -2.67
N ILE A 128 -29.46 -0.36 -1.67
CA ILE A 128 -29.44 -1.64 -0.97
C ILE A 128 -30.75 -2.36 -1.21
N SER A 129 -30.66 -3.55 -1.78
CA SER A 129 -31.78 -4.36 -2.23
C SER A 129 -31.66 -5.79 -1.72
N LEU A 130 -32.79 -6.39 -1.37
CA LEU A 130 -32.95 -7.84 -1.26
C LEU A 130 -33.45 -8.39 -2.61
N PRO A 131 -33.33 -9.71 -2.86
CA PRO A 131 -33.94 -10.33 -4.04
C PRO A 131 -35.43 -9.99 -4.12
N GLY A 132 -35.81 -9.16 -5.11
CA GLY A 132 -37.19 -8.74 -5.36
C GLY A 132 -37.66 -7.45 -4.66
N ALA A 133 -36.85 -6.77 -3.85
CA ALA A 133 -37.23 -5.52 -3.18
C ALA A 133 -36.06 -4.54 -2.97
N GLU A 134 -36.25 -3.26 -3.32
CA GLU A 134 -35.34 -2.18 -2.92
C GLU A 134 -35.66 -1.75 -1.48
N LEU A 135 -34.68 -1.79 -0.59
CA LEU A 135 -34.88 -1.51 0.84
C LEU A 135 -34.68 -0.03 1.15
N PHE A 136 -33.53 0.52 0.76
CA PHE A 136 -33.21 1.92 0.95
C PHE A 136 -32.12 2.39 -0.04
N SER A 137 -32.09 3.70 -0.26
CA SER A 137 -31.06 4.38 -1.05
C SER A 137 -30.33 5.42 -0.23
N LEU A 138 -29.02 5.51 -0.43
CA LEU A 138 -28.15 6.55 0.06
C LEU A 138 -27.70 7.41 -1.12
N THR A 139 -27.98 8.69 -1.08
CA THR A 139 -27.68 9.61 -2.18
C THR A 139 -27.05 10.88 -1.65
N LYS A 140 -26.03 11.36 -2.34
CA LYS A 140 -25.42 12.66 -2.16
C LYS A 140 -25.22 13.25 -3.55
N ASN A 141 -25.88 14.38 -3.82
CA ASN A 141 -25.76 15.05 -5.11
C ASN A 141 -24.43 15.79 -5.26
N ASP A 142 -24.11 16.21 -6.47
CA ASP A 142 -22.97 17.08 -6.75
C ASP A 142 -23.07 18.38 -5.93
N ASP A 143 -21.93 18.83 -5.40
CA ASP A 143 -21.77 20.02 -4.54
C ASP A 143 -22.65 20.08 -3.27
N SER A 144 -23.45 19.03 -3.00
CA SER A 144 -24.25 18.91 -1.78
C SER A 144 -23.39 18.43 -0.61
N THR A 145 -23.61 19.01 0.56
CA THR A 145 -23.04 18.55 1.84
C THR A 145 -23.96 17.58 2.57
N GLU A 146 -25.16 17.33 2.05
CA GLU A 146 -26.13 16.42 2.64
C GLU A 146 -26.04 15.01 2.04
N LEU A 147 -25.91 14.01 2.91
CA LEU A 147 -26.19 12.61 2.59
C LEU A 147 -27.66 12.32 2.92
N VAL A 148 -28.45 11.94 1.92
CA VAL A 148 -29.86 11.62 2.06
C VAL A 148 -30.05 10.11 2.03
N LEU A 149 -30.58 9.57 3.12
CA LEU A 149 -31.08 8.18 3.19
C LEU A 149 -32.57 8.18 2.96
N THR A 150 -33.07 7.32 2.07
CA THR A 150 -34.50 7.13 1.84
C THR A 150 -34.86 5.66 1.99
N LEU A 151 -35.86 5.35 2.81
CA LEU A 151 -36.46 4.03 2.91
C LEU A 151 -37.39 3.83 1.71
N LEU A 152 -37.11 2.80 0.89
CA LEU A 152 -37.81 2.54 -0.37
C LEU A 152 -38.88 1.45 -0.24
N ALA A 153 -38.82 0.65 0.83
CA ALA A 153 -39.80 -0.40 1.08
C ALA A 153 -40.96 0.07 1.96
N GLU A 154 -42.14 -0.51 1.77
CA GLU A 154 -43.27 -0.29 2.67
C GLU A 154 -42.92 -0.80 4.09
N GLN A 155 -43.17 0.03 5.11
CA GLN A 155 -42.76 -0.19 6.51
C GLN A 155 -43.16 -1.58 7.10
N LYS A 156 -44.09 -2.30 6.47
CA LYS A 156 -44.60 -3.60 6.93
C LYS A 156 -43.81 -4.82 6.44
N GLU A 157 -42.97 -4.70 5.41
CA GLU A 157 -42.27 -5.85 4.81
C GLU A 157 -40.79 -5.99 5.22
N VAL A 158 -40.22 -4.98 5.89
CA VAL A 158 -38.77 -4.92 6.15
C VAL A 158 -38.44 -5.09 7.63
N LYS A 159 -37.97 -6.28 8.00
CA LYS A 159 -37.35 -6.55 9.31
C LYS A 159 -35.84 -6.34 9.24
N ILE A 160 -35.37 -5.10 9.22
CA ILE A 160 -33.95 -4.77 9.37
C ILE A 160 -33.71 -4.29 10.80
N SER A 161 -32.67 -4.80 11.46
CA SER A 161 -32.31 -4.32 12.80
C SER A 161 -31.74 -2.91 12.74
N THR A 162 -31.99 -2.12 13.79
CA THR A 162 -31.39 -0.80 13.99
C THR A 162 -29.86 -0.84 13.84
N ASP A 163 -29.22 -1.88 14.37
CA ASP A 163 -27.77 -2.06 14.32
C ASP A 163 -27.27 -2.22 12.87
N THR A 164 -28.04 -2.87 12.00
CA THR A 164 -27.68 -3.05 10.60
C THR A 164 -27.78 -1.72 9.85
N LEU A 165 -28.83 -0.94 10.10
CA LEU A 165 -28.97 0.40 9.52
C LEU A 165 -27.85 1.32 10.00
N GLN A 166 -27.54 1.27 11.31
CA GLN A 166 -26.44 2.02 11.90
C GLN A 166 -25.12 1.72 11.22
N PHE A 167 -24.81 0.42 11.08
CA PHE A 167 -23.59 -0.04 10.45
C PHE A 167 -23.49 0.51 9.01
N ILE A 168 -24.56 0.39 8.23
CA ILE A 168 -24.56 0.80 6.82
C ILE A 168 -24.36 2.31 6.68
N ILE A 169 -25.12 3.12 7.42
CA ILE A 169 -24.96 4.58 7.38
C ILE A 169 -23.55 4.99 7.80
N THR A 170 -23.03 4.36 8.86
CA THR A 170 -21.71 4.63 9.40
C THR A 170 -20.60 4.28 8.41
N GLU A 171 -20.68 3.11 7.75
CA GLU A 171 -19.73 2.71 6.72
C GLU A 171 -19.78 3.63 5.49
N THR A 172 -20.99 4.05 5.07
CA THR A 172 -21.12 5.00 3.96
C THR A 172 -20.55 6.38 4.31
N LEU A 173 -20.84 6.91 5.50
CA LEU A 173 -20.23 8.17 5.95
C LEU A 173 -18.71 8.07 5.99
N LYS A 174 -18.19 6.92 6.48
CA LYS A 174 -16.75 6.67 6.46
C LYS A 174 -16.18 6.67 5.05
N GLU A 175 -16.84 5.99 4.12
CA GLU A 175 -16.42 5.93 2.72
C GLU A 175 -16.42 7.33 2.08
N VAL A 176 -17.48 8.11 2.23
CA VAL A 176 -17.58 9.45 1.65
C VAL A 176 -16.52 10.41 2.20
N ILE A 177 -16.25 10.37 3.50
CA ILE A 177 -15.34 11.29 4.18
C ILE A 177 -13.87 10.87 4.04
N PHE A 178 -13.55 9.60 4.30
CA PHE A 178 -12.17 9.17 4.54
C PHE A 178 -11.53 8.42 3.36
N SER A 179 -12.29 7.89 2.40
CA SER A 179 -11.71 7.18 1.24
C SER A 179 -10.77 8.07 0.41
N GLN A 180 -11.01 9.38 0.42
CA GLN A 180 -10.20 10.38 -0.27
C GLN A 180 -8.88 10.68 0.48
N LEU A 181 -8.87 10.46 1.79
CA LEU A 181 -7.70 10.69 2.65
C LEU A 181 -6.78 9.47 2.73
N PHE A 182 -7.36 8.27 2.60
CA PHE A 182 -6.66 7.00 2.77
C PHE A 182 -6.66 6.21 1.46
N PRO A 183 -5.54 6.24 0.71
CA PRO A 183 -5.46 5.51 -0.55
C PRO A 183 -5.57 4.00 -0.31
N LYS A 184 -6.16 3.29 -1.26
CA LYS A 184 -6.26 1.83 -1.23
C LYS A 184 -4.86 1.23 -1.37
N PRO A 185 -4.35 0.49 -0.37
CA PRO A 185 -3.01 -0.06 -0.45
C PRO A 185 -2.99 -1.38 -1.23
N PHE A 186 -1.99 -1.55 -2.08
CA PHE A 186 -1.50 -2.85 -2.54
C PHE A 186 -0.06 -2.99 -2.05
N ILE A 187 0.36 -4.17 -1.57
CA ILE A 187 1.73 -4.37 -1.11
C ILE A 187 2.39 -5.50 -1.88
N ALA A 188 3.68 -5.39 -2.14
CA ALA A 188 4.58 -6.46 -2.54
C ALA A 188 5.70 -6.55 -1.50
N SER A 189 5.54 -7.41 -0.49
CA SER A 189 6.48 -7.59 0.63
C SER A 189 7.80 -8.22 0.19
N ALA A 190 8.83 -8.17 1.03
CA ALA A 190 10.13 -8.83 0.76
C ALA A 190 9.98 -10.36 0.54
N GLU A 191 9.02 -10.98 1.23
CA GLU A 191 8.76 -12.44 1.18
C GLU A 191 7.96 -12.89 -0.06
N ARG A 192 7.63 -11.96 -0.97
CA ARG A 192 6.82 -12.23 -2.17
C ARG A 192 7.36 -13.35 -3.06
N THR A 193 8.68 -13.51 -3.12
CA THR A 193 9.35 -14.55 -3.93
C THR A 193 9.04 -15.95 -3.41
N GLY A 194 9.09 -16.16 -2.09
CA GLY A 194 8.77 -17.44 -1.47
C GLY A 194 7.30 -17.82 -1.67
N ALA A 195 6.40 -16.84 -1.49
CA ALA A 195 4.97 -17.04 -1.71
C ALA A 195 4.62 -17.40 -3.18
N ALA A 196 5.44 -16.97 -4.15
CA ALA A 196 5.25 -17.32 -5.56
C ALA A 196 5.62 -18.78 -5.86
N ILE A 197 6.65 -19.29 -5.20
CA ILE A 197 7.17 -20.64 -5.35
C ILE A 197 6.20 -21.66 -4.72
N PHE A 198 5.82 -21.44 -3.46
CA PHE A 198 5.04 -22.41 -2.67
C PHE A 198 3.53 -22.22 -2.74
N ARG A 199 3.05 -21.57 -3.80
CA ARG A 199 1.64 -21.21 -3.98
C ARG A 199 0.70 -22.41 -3.86
N LYS A 200 1.07 -23.56 -4.44
CA LYS A 200 0.24 -24.78 -4.46
C LYS A 200 0.22 -25.46 -3.09
N GLU A 201 1.37 -25.53 -2.43
CA GLU A 201 1.55 -26.10 -1.11
C GLU A 201 0.76 -25.31 -0.06
N LEU A 202 0.83 -23.98 -0.11
CA LEU A 202 0.04 -23.08 0.72
C LEU A 202 -1.47 -23.22 0.48
N ASN A 203 -1.87 -23.50 -0.76
CA ASN A 203 -3.27 -23.79 -1.10
C ASN A 203 -3.73 -25.11 -0.44
N PHE A 204 -2.93 -26.17 -0.57
CA PHE A 204 -3.24 -27.49 -0.04
C PHE A 204 -3.32 -27.50 1.49
N ALA A 205 -2.31 -26.93 2.16
CA ALA A 205 -2.29 -26.84 3.62
C ALA A 205 -3.53 -26.11 4.17
N ARG A 206 -3.95 -25.01 3.53
CA ARG A 206 -5.15 -24.26 3.92
C ARG A 206 -6.43 -25.09 3.76
N ASN A 207 -6.61 -25.74 2.61
CA ASN A 207 -7.82 -26.51 2.35
C ASN A 207 -7.97 -27.66 3.36
N ARG A 208 -6.85 -28.33 3.69
CA ARG A 208 -6.81 -29.34 4.75
C ARG A 208 -7.17 -28.77 6.12
N LEU A 209 -6.60 -27.62 6.50
CA LEU A 209 -6.96 -26.91 7.74
C LEU A 209 -8.46 -26.55 7.78
N PHE A 210 -9.04 -26.09 6.67
CA PHE A 210 -10.47 -25.80 6.57
C PHE A 210 -11.34 -27.05 6.76
N GLU A 211 -10.96 -28.18 6.17
CA GLU A 211 -11.66 -29.44 6.35
C GLU A 211 -11.59 -29.92 7.80
N GLU A 212 -10.40 -29.88 8.41
CA GLU A 212 -10.17 -30.27 9.80
C GLU A 212 -10.95 -29.36 10.77
N ILE A 213 -10.91 -28.03 10.60
CA ILE A 213 -11.65 -27.07 11.42
C ILE A 213 -13.17 -27.20 11.18
N GLY A 214 -13.60 -27.48 9.95
CA GLY A 214 -15.01 -27.75 9.65
C GLY A 214 -15.52 -28.97 10.39
N GLN A 215 -14.75 -30.07 10.40
CA GLN A 215 -15.08 -31.29 11.13
C GLN A 215 -15.07 -31.07 12.65
N VAL A 216 -14.07 -30.36 13.19
CA VAL A 216 -13.96 -30.04 14.62
C VAL A 216 -15.07 -29.09 15.06
N GLY A 217 -15.34 -28.04 14.29
CA GLY A 217 -16.41 -27.07 14.57
C GLY A 217 -17.79 -27.73 14.57
N TYR A 218 -18.05 -28.64 13.64
CA TYR A 218 -19.27 -29.46 13.63
C TYR A 218 -19.36 -30.41 14.84
N LYS A 219 -18.26 -31.10 15.17
CA LYS A 219 -18.20 -32.09 16.26
C LYS A 219 -18.32 -31.47 17.66
N TYR A 220 -17.76 -30.28 17.87
CA TYR A 220 -17.68 -29.65 19.20
C TYR A 220 -18.54 -28.38 19.35
N LYS A 221 -19.37 -28.03 18.35
CA LYS A 221 -20.16 -26.79 18.31
C LYS A 221 -19.33 -25.52 18.56
N ILE A 222 -18.04 -25.54 18.18
CA ILE A 222 -17.17 -24.37 18.28
C ILE A 222 -17.31 -23.59 16.98
N ASN A 223 -17.38 -22.25 17.08
CA ASN A 223 -17.46 -21.39 15.90
C ASN A 223 -16.22 -21.60 15.01
N PRO A 224 -16.37 -22.17 13.79
CA PRO A 224 -15.26 -22.47 12.90
C PRO A 224 -14.44 -21.23 12.55
N ARG A 225 -15.07 -20.04 12.50
CA ARG A 225 -14.37 -18.77 12.26
C ARG A 225 -13.36 -18.43 13.35
N LYS A 226 -13.63 -18.79 14.61
CA LYS A 226 -12.74 -18.52 15.74
C LYS A 226 -11.51 -19.44 15.72
N LEU A 227 -11.70 -20.72 15.38
CA LEU A 227 -10.60 -21.67 15.17
C LEU A 227 -9.73 -21.28 13.97
N LEU A 228 -10.37 -20.86 12.87
CA LEU A 228 -9.64 -20.37 11.71
C LEU A 228 -8.83 -19.13 12.05
N PHE A 229 -9.41 -18.16 12.75
CA PHE A 229 -8.68 -16.95 13.13
C PHE A 229 -7.44 -17.24 14.01
N GLN A 230 -7.50 -18.25 14.87
CA GLN A 230 -6.34 -18.66 15.69
C GLN A 230 -5.25 -19.37 14.88
N ALA A 231 -5.61 -20.05 13.79
CA ALA A 231 -4.65 -20.75 12.93
C ALA A 231 -3.93 -19.83 11.91
N TYR A 232 -4.35 -18.57 11.76
CA TYR A 232 -3.83 -17.64 10.74
C TYR A 232 -2.94 -16.54 11.34
N GLN A 233 -2.53 -16.67 12.60
CA GLN A 233 -1.62 -15.74 13.27
C GLN A 233 -0.14 -15.97 12.91
N ASP A 234 0.16 -16.81 11.92
CA ASP A 234 1.54 -17.25 11.64
C ASP A 234 2.36 -16.23 10.82
N TYR A 235 1.71 -15.26 10.17
CA TYR A 235 2.38 -14.28 9.31
C TYR A 235 1.90 -12.85 9.55
N PRO A 236 2.79 -11.85 9.42
CA PRO A 236 2.38 -10.45 9.37
C PRO A 236 1.36 -10.19 8.25
N LEU A 237 0.41 -9.28 8.48
CA LEU A 237 -0.69 -8.98 7.56
C LEU A 237 -0.20 -8.68 6.11
N PRO A 238 0.87 -7.90 5.86
CA PRO A 238 1.39 -7.72 4.50
C PRO A 238 1.74 -9.01 3.77
N VAL A 239 2.36 -9.96 4.47
CA VAL A 239 2.76 -11.26 3.93
C VAL A 239 1.52 -12.12 3.67
N GLU A 240 0.58 -12.13 4.61
CA GLU A 240 -0.72 -12.80 4.45
C GLU A 240 -1.47 -12.30 3.21
N GLN A 241 -1.52 -10.97 3.02
CA GLN A 241 -2.16 -10.37 1.84
C GLN A 241 -1.48 -10.78 0.53
N ASN A 242 -0.14 -10.88 0.50
CA ASN A 242 0.55 -11.39 -0.69
C ASN A 242 0.25 -12.86 -0.98
N VAL A 243 0.17 -13.70 0.05
CA VAL A 243 -0.24 -15.10 -0.12
C VAL A 243 -1.67 -15.15 -0.65
N GLU A 244 -2.63 -14.47 -0.02
CA GLU A 244 -4.03 -14.46 -0.44
C GLU A 244 -4.23 -13.88 -1.85
N PHE A 245 -3.46 -12.86 -2.23
CA PHE A 245 -3.44 -12.33 -3.59
C PHE A 245 -3.02 -13.39 -4.60
N LYS A 246 -1.88 -14.06 -4.34
CA LYS A 246 -1.37 -15.13 -5.21
C LYS A 246 -2.37 -16.27 -5.34
N ARG A 247 -3.12 -16.60 -4.30
CA ARG A 247 -4.14 -17.66 -4.40
C ARG A 247 -5.27 -17.33 -5.37
N LYS A 248 -5.53 -16.04 -5.60
CA LYS A 248 -6.64 -15.56 -6.43
C LYS A 248 -6.22 -15.20 -7.85
N LEU A 249 -5.00 -15.51 -8.29
CA LEU A 249 -4.47 -15.09 -9.59
C LEU A 249 -5.34 -15.53 -10.79
N GLU A 250 -5.97 -16.71 -10.78
CA GLU A 250 -6.92 -17.10 -11.85
C GLU A 250 -8.17 -16.21 -11.91
N LYS A 251 -8.67 -15.76 -10.76
CA LYS A 251 -9.79 -14.82 -10.71
C LYS A 251 -9.35 -13.42 -11.10
N ILE A 252 -8.19 -12.99 -10.60
CA ILE A 252 -7.61 -11.66 -10.85
C ILE A 252 -7.27 -11.51 -12.33
N SER A 253 -6.71 -12.55 -12.98
CA SER A 253 -6.30 -12.49 -14.39
C SER A 253 -7.44 -12.23 -15.38
N LYS A 254 -8.70 -12.44 -14.96
CA LYS A 254 -9.91 -12.13 -15.74
C LYS A 254 -10.28 -10.65 -15.74
N GLN A 255 -9.67 -9.86 -14.84
CA GLN A 255 -9.91 -8.42 -14.71
C GLN A 255 -8.92 -7.64 -15.57
N ARG A 256 -9.23 -6.37 -15.83
CA ARG A 256 -8.35 -5.43 -16.55
C ARG A 256 -8.25 -4.16 -15.73
N SER A 257 -7.02 -3.75 -15.43
CA SER A 257 -6.76 -2.49 -14.72
C SER A 257 -7.01 -1.28 -15.61
N PHE A 258 -7.00 -0.09 -15.01
CA PHE A 258 -6.97 1.17 -15.76
C PHE A 258 -5.75 1.24 -16.69
N LEU A 259 -4.58 0.77 -16.22
CA LEU A 259 -3.35 0.74 -17.02
C LEU A 259 -3.48 -0.18 -18.24
N TYR A 260 -4.11 -1.34 -18.09
CA TYR A 260 -4.34 -2.24 -19.22
C TYR A 260 -5.18 -1.59 -20.32
N ASN A 261 -6.22 -0.84 -19.93
CA ASN A 261 -7.15 -0.25 -20.89
C ASN A 261 -6.58 1.02 -21.54
N ASN A 262 -5.84 1.83 -20.78
CA ASN A 262 -5.50 3.20 -21.19
C ASN A 262 -3.99 3.45 -21.36
N HIS A 263 -3.13 2.62 -20.77
CA HIS A 263 -1.67 2.78 -20.75
C HIS A 263 -0.92 1.47 -21.04
N PRO A 264 -1.18 0.81 -22.18
CA PRO A 264 -0.52 -0.46 -22.53
C PRO A 264 1.01 -0.34 -22.61
N GLU A 265 1.53 0.85 -22.90
CA GLU A 265 2.97 1.14 -22.91
C GLU A 265 3.64 0.88 -21.55
N VAL A 266 2.96 1.16 -20.43
CA VAL A 266 3.48 0.88 -19.09
C VAL A 266 3.59 -0.63 -18.83
N LEU A 267 2.64 -1.41 -19.38
CA LEU A 267 2.69 -2.87 -19.30
C LEU A 267 3.78 -3.46 -20.19
N ASN A 268 4.06 -2.82 -21.34
CA ASN A 268 5.16 -3.20 -22.22
C ASN A 268 6.52 -2.94 -21.55
N ASP A 269 6.71 -1.80 -20.90
CA ASP A 269 7.92 -1.51 -20.11
C ASP A 269 8.13 -2.55 -19.02
N PHE A 270 7.05 -2.89 -18.29
CA PHE A 270 7.12 -3.93 -17.28
C PHE A 270 7.47 -5.30 -17.89
N ALA A 271 6.90 -5.65 -19.04
CA ALA A 271 7.25 -6.87 -19.78
C ALA A 271 8.73 -6.88 -20.20
N ASP A 272 9.31 -5.73 -20.54
CA ASP A 272 10.73 -5.57 -20.88
C ASP A 272 11.65 -5.66 -19.65
N ILE A 273 11.19 -5.27 -18.46
CA ILE A 273 11.91 -5.47 -17.19
C ILE A 273 12.01 -6.97 -16.87
N ILE A 274 10.91 -7.71 -16.99
CA ILE A 274 10.90 -9.14 -16.68
C ILE A 274 11.41 -10.01 -17.84
N GLY A 275 11.44 -9.46 -19.06
CA GLY A 275 11.86 -10.14 -20.29
C GLY A 275 10.80 -11.06 -20.93
N GLY A 276 9.52 -10.83 -20.65
CA GLY A 276 8.42 -11.74 -21.03
C GLY A 276 7.07 -11.38 -20.39
N GLU A 277 6.17 -12.35 -20.30
CA GLU A 277 4.82 -12.15 -19.72
C GLU A 277 4.39 -13.30 -18.80
N TYR A 278 3.53 -12.98 -17.84
CA TYR A 278 2.84 -13.98 -17.03
C TYR A 278 1.52 -14.41 -17.69
N THR A 279 1.21 -15.71 -17.59
CA THR A 279 -0.05 -16.28 -18.05
C THR A 279 -0.62 -17.23 -16.99
N VAL A 280 -1.94 -17.23 -16.83
CA VAL A 280 -2.66 -18.15 -15.95
C VAL A 280 -3.62 -18.99 -16.78
N THR A 281 -3.58 -20.30 -16.60
CA THR A 281 -4.55 -21.20 -17.24
C THR A 281 -5.88 -21.22 -16.49
N PRO A 282 -6.98 -21.66 -17.14
CA PRO A 282 -8.25 -21.91 -16.44
C PRO A 282 -8.14 -22.95 -15.31
N SER A 283 -7.11 -23.81 -15.33
CA SER A 283 -6.78 -24.77 -14.27
C SER A 283 -5.88 -24.18 -13.17
N ASP A 284 -5.86 -22.85 -13.05
CA ASP A 284 -5.08 -22.07 -12.08
C ASP A 284 -3.56 -22.33 -12.12
N GLN A 285 -3.03 -22.73 -13.29
CA GLN A 285 -1.59 -22.90 -13.49
C GLN A 285 -0.96 -21.59 -13.95
N LEU A 286 0.05 -21.14 -13.20
CA LEU A 286 0.82 -19.93 -13.49
C LEU A 286 2.07 -20.29 -14.28
N TYR A 287 2.27 -19.61 -15.42
CA TYR A 287 3.44 -19.72 -16.26
C TYR A 287 4.03 -18.36 -16.59
N TYR A 288 5.33 -18.34 -16.82
CA TYR A 288 6.06 -17.25 -17.43
C TYR A 288 6.44 -17.63 -18.87
N VAL A 289 6.26 -16.69 -19.80
CA VAL A 289 6.55 -16.86 -21.23
C VAL A 289 7.59 -15.81 -21.62
N PRO A 290 8.85 -16.19 -21.91
CA PRO A 290 9.87 -15.27 -22.37
C PRO A 290 9.49 -14.56 -23.68
N LYS A 291 9.91 -13.30 -23.83
CA LYS A 291 9.70 -12.50 -25.05
C LYS A 291 10.55 -12.98 -26.23
N GLN A 292 11.69 -13.60 -25.95
CA GLN A 292 12.66 -14.02 -26.98
C GLN A 292 12.44 -15.46 -27.46
N GLY A 293 12.57 -15.65 -28.77
CA GLY A 293 12.48 -16.95 -29.44
C GLY A 293 11.24 -17.08 -30.33
N LYS A 294 11.36 -17.82 -31.44
CA LYS A 294 10.24 -18.02 -32.40
C LYS A 294 9.06 -18.78 -31.77
N ARG A 295 9.30 -19.59 -30.74
CA ARG A 295 8.33 -20.35 -29.95
C ARG A 295 8.84 -20.45 -28.50
N PRO A 296 8.63 -19.42 -27.66
CA PRO A 296 9.17 -19.42 -26.32
C PRO A 296 8.52 -20.52 -25.46
N PRO A 297 9.30 -21.24 -24.63
CA PRO A 297 8.74 -22.24 -23.74
C PRO A 297 7.86 -21.58 -22.65
N LYS A 298 6.81 -22.28 -22.21
CA LYS A 298 6.08 -21.90 -21.00
C LYS A 298 6.84 -22.44 -19.80
N LEU A 299 7.41 -21.55 -19.00
CA LEU A 299 8.18 -21.89 -17.82
C LEU A 299 7.28 -21.80 -16.58
N SER A 300 7.32 -22.82 -15.73
CA SER A 300 6.73 -22.72 -14.39
C SER A 300 7.49 -21.68 -13.54
N MET A 301 6.91 -21.27 -12.41
CA MET A 301 7.62 -20.37 -11.49
C MET A 301 8.94 -20.98 -11.00
N LEU A 302 9.04 -22.31 -10.85
CA LEU A 302 10.26 -23.01 -10.45
C LEU A 302 11.36 -22.99 -11.51
N GLU A 303 11.00 -22.84 -12.78
CA GLU A 303 11.93 -22.78 -13.92
C GLU A 303 12.27 -21.33 -14.32
N SER A 304 11.47 -20.35 -13.89
CA SER A 304 11.70 -18.93 -14.15
C SER A 304 12.81 -18.32 -13.28
N SER A 305 13.38 -17.18 -13.68
CA SER A 305 14.42 -16.50 -12.87
C SER A 305 13.87 -15.92 -11.56
N SER A 306 14.74 -15.67 -10.57
CA SER A 306 14.34 -15.05 -9.31
C SER A 306 13.78 -13.63 -9.49
N ALA A 307 14.30 -12.86 -10.44
CA ALA A 307 13.75 -11.56 -10.84
C ALA A 307 12.28 -11.69 -11.27
N VAL A 308 11.99 -12.62 -12.17
CA VAL A 308 10.62 -12.91 -12.65
C VAL A 308 9.71 -13.33 -11.50
N ARG A 309 10.18 -14.12 -10.54
CA ARG A 309 9.37 -14.50 -9.36
C ARG A 309 9.08 -13.30 -8.46
N SER A 310 10.08 -12.45 -8.22
CA SER A 310 9.97 -11.30 -7.32
C SER A 310 9.03 -10.21 -7.84
N LEU A 311 8.89 -10.08 -9.16
CA LEU A 311 8.05 -9.06 -9.79
C LEU A 311 6.61 -9.53 -10.10
N LEU A 312 6.27 -10.80 -9.78
CA LEU A 312 4.96 -11.39 -10.05
C LEU A 312 3.80 -10.54 -9.51
N ASP A 313 3.87 -10.16 -8.24
CA ASP A 313 2.79 -9.41 -7.58
C ASP A 313 2.56 -8.05 -8.25
N ILE A 314 3.66 -7.35 -8.56
CA ILE A 314 3.64 -6.05 -9.23
C ILE A 314 3.04 -6.21 -10.63
N GLY A 315 3.47 -7.22 -11.40
CA GLY A 315 2.97 -7.45 -12.75
C GLY A 315 1.47 -7.72 -12.79
N PHE A 316 0.95 -8.53 -11.88
CA PHE A 316 -0.49 -8.79 -11.80
C PHE A 316 -1.28 -7.57 -11.32
N TYR A 317 -0.77 -6.85 -10.31
CA TYR A 317 -1.39 -5.60 -9.88
C TYR A 317 -1.52 -4.61 -11.04
N LEU A 318 -0.41 -4.34 -11.74
CA LEU A 318 -0.38 -3.41 -12.87
C LEU A 318 -1.35 -3.82 -13.98
N LYS A 319 -1.40 -5.11 -14.35
CA LYS A 319 -2.22 -5.60 -15.46
C LYS A 319 -3.71 -5.75 -15.12
N HIS A 320 -4.03 -6.02 -13.85
CA HIS A 320 -5.37 -6.50 -13.49
C HIS A 320 -6.11 -5.70 -12.43
N GLU A 321 -5.42 -5.05 -11.48
CA GLU A 321 -6.09 -4.41 -10.33
C GLU A 321 -5.87 -2.89 -10.23
N ALA A 322 -4.77 -2.36 -10.78
CA ALA A 322 -4.36 -0.96 -10.59
C ALA A 322 -5.44 0.06 -11.00
N GLN A 323 -5.74 0.98 -10.09
CA GLN A 323 -6.64 2.12 -10.31
C GLN A 323 -5.96 3.45 -9.93
N PRO A 324 -6.35 4.57 -10.57
CA PRO A 324 -5.92 5.89 -10.13
C PRO A 324 -6.28 6.15 -8.66
N GLY A 325 -5.36 6.71 -7.89
CA GLY A 325 -5.50 6.97 -6.46
C GLY A 325 -5.09 5.81 -5.54
N ASP A 326 -4.78 4.63 -6.08
CA ASP A 326 -4.20 3.53 -5.32
C ASP A 326 -2.81 3.89 -4.75
N LEU A 327 -2.38 3.14 -3.74
CA LEU A 327 -1.02 3.17 -3.21
C LEU A 327 -0.33 1.81 -3.44
N LEU A 328 0.60 1.76 -4.39
CA LEU A 328 1.49 0.63 -4.61
C LEU A 328 2.66 0.68 -3.62
N MET A 329 2.68 -0.24 -2.66
CA MET A 329 3.75 -0.38 -1.67
C MET A 329 4.69 -1.53 -2.09
N VAL A 330 5.99 -1.27 -2.24
CA VAL A 330 6.97 -2.32 -2.61
C VAL A 330 8.12 -2.32 -1.63
N ASP A 331 8.30 -3.43 -0.92
CA ASP A 331 9.40 -3.61 0.02
C ASP A 331 10.61 -4.17 -0.72
N GLU A 332 11.71 -3.41 -0.78
CA GLU A 332 12.95 -3.76 -1.48
C GLU A 332 12.69 -4.24 -2.94
N PRO A 333 12.22 -3.35 -3.83
CA PRO A 333 11.97 -3.68 -5.24
C PRO A 333 13.22 -4.22 -5.96
N GLU A 334 14.41 -3.85 -5.52
CA GLU A 334 15.71 -4.27 -6.06
C GLU A 334 16.06 -5.74 -5.84
N LEU A 335 15.38 -6.44 -4.91
CA LEU A 335 15.71 -7.82 -4.59
C LEU A 335 15.67 -8.70 -5.85
N ASN A 336 16.77 -9.40 -6.13
CA ASN A 336 16.99 -10.25 -7.31
C ASN A 336 17.06 -9.52 -8.66
N LEU A 337 17.13 -8.19 -8.70
CA LEU A 337 17.25 -7.43 -9.95
C LEU A 337 18.69 -7.04 -10.27
N HIS A 338 19.06 -7.20 -11.54
CA HIS A 338 20.29 -6.61 -12.08
C HIS A 338 20.21 -5.07 -11.99
N PRO A 339 21.34 -4.35 -11.80
CA PRO A 339 21.34 -2.88 -11.74
C PRO A 339 20.58 -2.19 -12.87
N GLU A 340 20.68 -2.71 -14.10
CA GLU A 340 19.91 -2.20 -15.24
C GLU A 340 18.38 -2.27 -15.00
N ASN A 341 17.89 -3.39 -14.48
CA ASN A 341 16.47 -3.55 -14.17
C ASN A 341 16.05 -2.74 -12.94
N GLN A 342 16.95 -2.47 -12.00
CA GLN A 342 16.68 -1.55 -10.89
C GLN A 342 16.41 -0.12 -11.41
N ARG A 343 17.20 0.34 -12.38
CA ARG A 343 16.96 1.62 -13.08
C ARG A 343 15.62 1.62 -13.81
N ARG A 344 15.32 0.58 -14.59
CA ARG A 344 14.03 0.48 -15.30
C ARG A 344 12.82 0.44 -14.35
N VAL A 345 12.94 -0.23 -13.20
CA VAL A 345 11.90 -0.22 -12.16
C VAL A 345 11.71 1.18 -11.56
N ALA A 346 12.78 1.95 -11.35
CA ALA A 346 12.68 3.34 -10.91
C ALA A 346 11.94 4.22 -11.94
N ARG A 347 12.24 4.07 -13.24
CA ARG A 347 11.50 4.72 -14.33
C ARG A 347 10.03 4.31 -14.35
N LEU A 348 9.73 3.02 -14.19
CA LEU A 348 8.36 2.53 -14.08
C LEU A 348 7.61 3.21 -12.93
N PHE A 349 8.19 3.28 -11.73
CA PHE A 349 7.55 3.97 -10.60
C PHE A 349 7.29 5.45 -10.88
N ALA A 350 8.23 6.14 -11.55
CA ALA A 350 8.05 7.52 -11.97
C ALA A 350 6.87 7.70 -12.93
N ARG A 351 6.69 6.78 -13.88
CA ARG A 351 5.51 6.79 -14.77
C ARG A 351 4.21 6.55 -13.99
N LEU A 352 4.20 5.60 -13.05
CA LEU A 352 3.00 5.29 -12.26
C LEU A 352 2.51 6.49 -11.45
N ILE A 353 3.41 7.24 -10.82
CA ILE A 353 3.02 8.44 -10.06
C ILE A 353 2.48 9.55 -10.97
N ASN A 354 3.00 9.68 -12.19
CA ASN A 354 2.48 10.63 -13.17
C ASN A 354 1.10 10.22 -13.72
N LEU A 355 0.75 8.93 -13.62
CA LEU A 355 -0.58 8.40 -13.95
C LEU A 355 -1.54 8.37 -12.74
N GLY A 356 -1.13 8.94 -11.61
CA GLY A 356 -1.97 9.07 -10.42
C GLY A 356 -2.00 7.84 -9.51
N ILE A 357 -1.12 6.86 -9.71
CA ILE A 357 -0.90 5.76 -8.75
C ILE A 357 0.21 6.19 -7.81
N LYS A 358 -0.07 6.29 -6.52
CA LYS A 358 0.95 6.61 -5.52
C LYS A 358 1.86 5.39 -5.33
N VAL A 359 3.14 5.64 -5.09
CA VAL A 359 4.14 4.60 -4.89
C VAL A 359 4.83 4.82 -3.54
N PHE A 360 4.93 3.77 -2.74
CA PHE A 360 5.71 3.74 -1.52
C PHE A 360 6.73 2.62 -1.62
N ILE A 361 8.02 2.91 -1.49
CA ILE A 361 9.05 1.88 -1.51
C ILE A 361 9.94 1.96 -0.28
N THR A 362 10.41 0.80 0.17
CA THR A 362 11.64 0.72 0.96
C THR A 362 12.76 0.28 0.05
N THR A 363 13.97 0.77 0.25
CA THR A 363 15.09 0.35 -0.60
C THR A 363 16.45 0.50 0.08
N HIS A 364 17.38 -0.37 -0.29
CA HIS A 364 18.82 -0.23 -0.07
C HIS A 364 19.58 -0.02 -1.39
N SER A 365 18.88 0.24 -2.50
CA SER A 365 19.50 0.40 -3.81
C SER A 365 19.90 1.85 -4.09
N ASP A 366 21.21 2.06 -4.17
CA ASP A 366 21.79 3.30 -4.71
C ASP A 366 21.43 3.50 -6.20
N TYR A 367 21.26 2.42 -6.99
CA TYR A 367 20.86 2.51 -8.40
C TYR A 367 19.46 3.09 -8.57
N ILE A 368 18.51 2.71 -7.71
CA ILE A 368 17.15 3.28 -7.75
C ILE A 368 17.20 4.78 -7.40
N ILE A 369 17.92 5.15 -6.34
CA ILE A 369 18.03 6.56 -5.94
C ILE A 369 18.71 7.41 -7.01
N LYS A 370 19.82 6.93 -7.60
CA LYS A 370 20.52 7.63 -8.68
C LYS A 370 19.69 7.77 -9.95
N GLU A 371 18.91 6.75 -10.30
CA GLU A 371 18.02 6.84 -11.44
C GLU A 371 16.91 7.87 -11.19
N LEU A 372 16.30 7.89 -10.00
CA LEU A 372 15.33 8.91 -9.63
C LEU A 372 15.95 10.32 -9.63
N ASN A 373 17.20 10.49 -9.18
CA ASN A 373 17.92 11.75 -9.30
C ASN A 373 18.04 12.18 -10.76
N THR A 374 18.37 11.26 -11.66
CA THR A 374 18.44 11.53 -13.10
C THR A 374 17.08 12.02 -13.63
N LEU A 375 15.98 11.37 -13.26
CA LEU A 375 14.63 11.77 -13.69
C LEU A 375 14.20 13.13 -13.14
N ILE A 376 14.63 13.49 -11.93
CA ILE A 376 14.41 14.83 -11.34
C ILE A 376 15.23 15.88 -12.10
N MET A 377 16.53 15.61 -12.29
CA MET A 377 17.48 16.53 -12.91
C MET A 377 17.19 16.75 -14.40
N LEU A 378 16.61 15.77 -15.10
CA LEU A 378 16.18 15.92 -16.49
C LEU A 378 14.88 16.74 -16.62
N ASN A 379 14.12 16.94 -15.55
CA ASN A 379 12.85 17.66 -15.55
C ASN A 379 13.01 19.20 -15.54
N HIS A 380 13.95 19.70 -16.34
CA HIS A 380 14.22 21.13 -16.51
C HIS A 380 14.22 21.51 -17.99
N ASP A 381 13.73 22.71 -18.29
CA ASP A 381 13.65 23.22 -19.66
C ASP A 381 14.99 23.80 -20.14
N LYS A 382 16.05 22.97 -20.13
CA LYS A 382 17.39 23.35 -20.62
C LYS A 382 17.72 22.55 -21.89
N PRO A 383 18.18 23.19 -23.00
CA PRO A 383 18.40 22.49 -24.28
C PRO A 383 19.38 21.31 -24.24
N HIS A 384 20.40 21.37 -23.38
CA HIS A 384 21.35 20.25 -23.26
C HIS A 384 20.75 19.05 -22.53
N LEU A 385 19.83 19.25 -21.57
CA LEU A 385 19.18 18.16 -20.84
C LEU A 385 18.18 17.42 -21.74
N LYS A 386 17.45 18.13 -22.60
CA LYS A 386 16.59 17.51 -23.61
C LYS A 386 17.37 16.61 -24.56
N ARG A 387 18.56 17.05 -25.01
CA ARG A 387 19.45 16.23 -25.83
C ARG A 387 19.92 14.97 -25.10
N ILE A 388 20.36 15.10 -23.84
CA ILE A 388 20.75 13.93 -23.02
C ILE A 388 19.58 12.96 -22.85
N ALA A 389 18.37 13.46 -22.57
CA ALA A 389 17.19 12.64 -22.44
C ALA A 389 16.90 11.85 -23.74
N GLU A 390 16.99 12.51 -24.90
CA GLU A 390 16.81 11.86 -26.20
C GLU A 390 17.90 10.82 -26.50
N GLU A 391 19.18 11.15 -26.25
CA GLU A 391 20.33 10.27 -26.49
C GLU A 391 20.31 9.01 -25.62
N GLU A 392 19.89 9.14 -24.35
CA GLU A 392 19.85 8.05 -23.36
C GLU A 392 18.47 7.36 -23.27
N GLY A 393 17.53 7.74 -24.14
CA GLY A 393 16.21 7.10 -24.26
C GLY A 393 15.30 7.32 -23.05
N TYR A 394 15.37 8.48 -22.40
CA TYR A 394 14.43 8.92 -21.37
C TYR A 394 13.15 9.49 -22.00
N GLN A 395 12.00 9.13 -21.45
CA GLN A 395 10.71 9.62 -21.91
C GLN A 395 10.20 10.77 -21.04
N LYS A 396 9.43 11.68 -21.62
CA LYS A 396 8.86 12.83 -20.89
C LYS A 396 7.95 12.38 -19.75
N GLU A 397 7.25 11.26 -19.94
CA GLU A 397 6.33 10.66 -18.98
C GLU A 397 7.05 10.07 -17.75
N GLU A 398 8.37 9.86 -17.84
CA GLU A 398 9.23 9.38 -16.74
C GLU A 398 9.75 10.54 -15.86
N LEU A 399 9.68 11.78 -16.35
CA LEU A 399 10.22 12.93 -15.63
C LEU A 399 9.34 13.29 -14.43
N ILE A 400 9.98 13.59 -13.30
CA ILE A 400 9.29 13.81 -12.02
C ILE A 400 9.79 15.10 -11.37
N SER A 401 8.90 15.84 -10.73
CA SER A 401 9.27 17.03 -9.96
C SER A 401 9.66 16.65 -8.53
N ALA A 402 10.64 17.36 -7.96
CA ALA A 402 11.15 17.11 -6.60
C ALA A 402 10.04 17.15 -5.52
N GLU A 403 9.03 18.01 -5.71
CA GLU A 403 7.88 18.19 -4.82
C GLU A 403 6.93 16.99 -4.75
N LYS A 404 6.91 16.12 -5.77
CA LYS A 404 6.11 14.88 -5.76
C LYS A 404 6.75 13.77 -4.94
N ILE A 405 7.99 13.94 -4.49
CA ILE A 405 8.81 12.89 -3.90
C ILE A 405 9.13 13.24 -2.45
N LYS A 406 9.09 12.24 -1.57
CA LYS A 406 9.66 12.33 -0.22
C LYS A 406 10.51 11.13 0.07
N VAL A 407 11.76 11.39 0.45
CA VAL A 407 12.73 10.35 0.84
C VAL A 407 13.03 10.48 2.32
N TYR A 408 12.93 9.36 3.02
CA TYR A 408 13.19 9.24 4.45
C TYR A 408 14.35 8.28 4.67
N ILE A 409 15.38 8.74 5.37
CA ILE A 409 16.54 7.95 5.74
C ILE A 409 16.27 7.32 7.11
N ALA A 410 16.31 5.99 7.18
CA ALA A 410 16.23 5.21 8.40
C ALA A 410 17.63 5.13 9.02
N GLU A 411 17.86 5.94 10.06
CA GLU A 411 19.17 6.13 10.68
C GLU A 411 19.06 6.37 12.19
N GLU A 412 20.21 6.31 12.87
CA GLU A 412 20.32 6.79 14.25
C GLU A 412 20.64 8.28 14.28
N LYS A 413 19.74 9.09 14.86
CA LYS A 413 19.96 10.53 15.00
C LYS A 413 19.96 10.97 16.45
N LEU A 414 20.81 11.94 16.77
CA LEU A 414 20.75 12.64 18.05
C LEU A 414 19.51 13.55 18.07
N MET A 415 18.47 13.12 18.78
CA MET A 415 17.23 13.87 18.92
C MET A 415 16.74 13.82 20.37
N GLN A 416 15.76 14.65 20.72
CA GLN A 416 15.09 14.59 22.02
C GLN A 416 13.71 13.96 21.82
N PRO A 417 13.55 12.64 22.05
CA PRO A 417 12.26 12.00 21.88
C PRO A 417 11.24 12.52 22.88
N LYS A 418 9.95 12.44 22.55
CA LYS A 418 8.88 12.85 23.47
C LYS A 418 9.01 12.09 24.80
N GLY A 419 8.98 12.84 25.91
CA GLY A 419 9.12 12.30 27.26
C GLY A 419 10.56 12.22 27.79
N TYR A 420 11.57 12.59 27.00
CA TYR A 420 12.97 12.61 27.44
C TYR A 420 13.44 14.04 27.75
N LYS A 421 14.20 14.19 28.86
CA LYS A 421 14.77 15.49 29.28
C LYS A 421 16.06 15.87 28.56
N ARG A 422 16.72 14.92 27.88
CA ARG A 422 17.99 15.10 27.18
C ARG A 422 17.92 14.52 25.77
N LYS A 423 18.78 15.01 24.88
CA LYS A 423 18.98 14.40 23.56
C LYS A 423 19.67 13.05 23.72
N ILE A 424 19.18 12.05 23.03
CA ILE A 424 19.77 10.71 22.93
C ILE A 424 19.90 10.35 21.46
N LYS A 425 20.90 9.53 21.14
CA LYS A 425 21.00 8.93 19.80
C LYS A 425 20.01 7.77 19.74
N CYS A 426 19.08 7.80 18.79
CA CYS A 426 18.09 6.74 18.65
C CYS A 426 17.65 6.53 17.19
N PRO A 427 17.22 5.31 16.82
CA PRO A 427 16.69 5.03 15.49
C PRO A 427 15.42 5.83 15.20
N THR A 428 15.41 6.50 14.05
CA THR A 428 14.32 7.36 13.56
C THR A 428 14.29 7.38 12.04
N LEU A 429 13.32 8.11 11.47
CA LEU A 429 13.26 8.43 10.05
C LEU A 429 13.52 9.92 9.87
N THR A 430 14.50 10.27 9.04
CA THR A 430 14.88 11.66 8.76
C THR A 430 14.54 12.01 7.32
N LEU A 431 13.88 13.14 7.11
CA LEU A 431 13.58 13.60 5.76
C LEU A 431 14.88 14.02 5.07
N ALA A 432 15.14 13.45 3.90
CA ALA A 432 16.25 13.85 3.04
C ALA A 432 15.90 15.17 2.33
N ASN A 433 16.93 15.98 2.04
CA ASN A 433 16.76 17.13 1.17
C ASN A 433 16.65 16.65 -0.29
N ILE A 434 15.77 17.27 -1.06
CA ILE A 434 15.62 16.99 -2.49
C ILE A 434 15.70 18.34 -3.21
N ASP A 435 16.79 18.52 -3.94
CA ASP A 435 17.03 19.71 -4.73
C ASP A 435 16.62 19.43 -6.20
N PRO A 436 15.91 20.34 -6.88
CA PRO A 436 15.54 20.13 -8.28
C PRO A 436 16.74 19.97 -9.22
N GLU A 437 17.88 20.59 -8.95
CA GLU A 437 19.07 20.55 -9.81
C GLU A 437 20.08 19.47 -9.38
N MET A 438 20.16 19.15 -8.09
CA MET A 438 21.13 18.18 -7.53
C MET A 438 20.52 16.83 -7.16
N GLY A 439 19.19 16.71 -7.15
CA GLY A 439 18.47 15.49 -6.79
C GLY A 439 18.36 15.26 -5.27
N ILE A 440 18.16 13.99 -4.90
CA ILE A 440 17.98 13.48 -3.54
C ILE A 440 19.35 13.35 -2.86
N GLU A 441 19.49 13.96 -1.68
CA GLU A 441 20.66 13.83 -0.81
C GLU A 441 20.55 12.58 0.09
N ALA A 442 20.90 11.40 -0.43
CA ALA A 442 20.72 10.11 0.24
C ALA A 442 21.98 9.60 0.98
N ARG A 443 22.34 10.29 2.07
CA ARG A 443 23.56 10.04 2.87
C ARG A 443 23.77 8.61 3.37
N SER A 444 22.71 7.79 3.42
CA SER A 444 22.81 6.40 3.89
C SER A 444 23.74 5.53 3.04
N PHE A 445 23.95 5.88 1.77
CA PHE A 445 24.76 5.09 0.84
C PHE A 445 26.20 5.60 0.73
N ASP A 446 26.39 6.91 0.90
CA ASP A 446 27.66 7.61 0.64
C ASP A 446 28.82 7.03 1.45
N THR A 447 28.61 6.74 2.73
CA THR A 447 29.70 6.25 3.60
C THR A 447 30.36 4.95 3.12
N THR A 448 29.59 4.01 2.59
CA THR A 448 30.12 2.74 2.10
C THR A 448 30.81 2.93 0.75
N ILE A 449 30.21 3.73 -0.14
CA ILE A 449 30.76 4.04 -1.46
C ILE A 449 32.07 4.81 -1.33
N GLU A 450 32.11 5.86 -0.51
CA GLU A 450 33.30 6.65 -0.23
C GLU A 450 34.40 5.82 0.40
N GLN A 451 34.05 4.93 1.35
CA GLN A 451 35.02 4.02 1.95
C GLN A 451 35.61 3.06 0.91
N MET A 452 34.78 2.50 0.03
CA MET A 452 35.24 1.62 -1.05
C MET A 452 36.15 2.36 -2.03
N ASN A 453 35.73 3.53 -2.50
CA ASN A 453 36.51 4.37 -3.41
C ASN A 453 37.86 4.72 -2.78
N ARG A 454 37.88 5.18 -1.53
CA ARG A 454 39.11 5.48 -0.79
C ARG A 454 40.05 4.28 -0.71
N ILE A 455 39.52 3.09 -0.39
CA ILE A 455 40.32 1.86 -0.32
C ILE A 455 40.90 1.51 -1.70
N GLN A 456 40.08 1.59 -2.75
CA GLN A 456 40.49 1.27 -4.11
C GLN A 456 41.51 2.26 -4.66
N GLU A 457 41.33 3.55 -4.39
CA GLU A 457 42.30 4.61 -4.70
C GLU A 457 43.62 4.37 -3.97
N ALA A 458 43.58 4.02 -2.68
CA ALA A 458 44.78 3.70 -1.92
C ALA A 458 45.50 2.44 -2.46
N ILE A 459 44.77 1.43 -2.94
CA ILE A 459 45.36 0.24 -3.59
C ILE A 459 46.00 0.60 -4.93
N ALA A 460 45.34 1.45 -5.72
CA ALA A 460 45.80 1.80 -7.05
C ALA A 460 46.95 2.83 -7.06
N TRP A 461 46.97 3.73 -6.08
CA TRP A 461 47.80 4.94 -6.09
C TRP A 461 48.56 5.21 -4.79
N GLY A 462 48.50 4.32 -3.80
CA GLY A 462 49.33 4.44 -2.61
C GLY A 462 50.78 4.13 -2.94
N GLU A 463 51.65 5.14 -2.95
CA GLU A 463 53.11 4.93 -2.88
C GLU A 463 53.52 4.59 -1.44
N ASP A 464 54.52 3.71 -1.28
CA ASP A 464 55.02 3.18 0.01
C ASP A 464 55.47 4.25 1.02
#